data_AF-A0A4P6YVA3-F1
#
_entry.id   AF-A0A4P6YVA3-F1
#
_cell.length_a   1.000
_cell.length_b   1.000
_cell.length_c   1.000
_cell.angle_alpha   90.00
_cell.angle_beta   90.00
_cell.angle_gamma   90.00
#
_symmetry.space_group_name_H-M   'P 1'
#
loop_
_entity.id
_entity.type
_entity.pdbx_description
1 polymer ?
#
loop_
_entity_poly.entity_id
_entity_poly.type
_entity_poly.pdbx_seq_one_letter_code
_entity_poly.pdbx_strand_id
1 'polypeptide(L)'
;MSENKISEFAESIKGESFRFASESELSEMSSFDVSEIMGNYYSGKMSAKDVIEKNNLKIANSKLTSQFPIIHSQVKCRWCDSAMYIVAPTKSNVINRGIRTVNDSTKLDYQCINCGHKQFTSKRHFLTGTCYCENCEQERKKELDKIKAKKFEEVQRQDRFRELLNELNSNLDKVALDEISLNERLQLAVVIQELGTTDSNRLLPIKTVAEKSGITFDIEIISHFFTRNVLIISPDSEISAFELIENNKNEYQAQSVNITLCSWLINVDGTIDDLKHPLDILRNVSMDEINRMWSEQALNELIRIAEHEIEDMQFVFKTEKMRDAILRWINVFTPSQIYALLWRAVRNANSNRTKNTWGNYSFPKNHTDYVIKLVDDIVNYKNAKNQSFDAYQYPNYLTMQTATNIFFEELVKQKNWFEMLITTIEIDEKVLSYINELSGHVEVFTDLHEYSFLIDNNIGYRIESEGVVVDDGVNEWLFTDIATLKRLAIQNGFTKLSDDTNKLDVCYSIKGAYETGFILGLIEKLKAASTQ
;
A
#
# COMPACT_ATOMS: atom_id res chain seq x y z
N MET A 1 32.95 -45.13 15.00
CA MET A 1 31.48 -45.13 15.23
C MET A 1 30.66 -45.61 14.03
N SER A 2 31.09 -45.39 12.78
CA SER A 2 30.38 -45.84 11.56
C SER A 2 30.44 -47.36 11.34
N GLU A 3 31.61 -47.99 11.54
CA GLU A 3 31.81 -49.44 11.35
C GLU A 3 30.95 -50.30 12.30
N ASN A 4 30.74 -49.85 13.53
CA ASN A 4 29.96 -50.59 14.53
C ASN A 4 28.48 -50.75 14.12
N LYS A 5 27.88 -49.72 13.52
CA LYS A 5 26.47 -49.74 13.09
C LYS A 5 26.21 -50.66 11.90
N ILE A 6 27.18 -50.70 10.99
CA ILE A 6 27.14 -51.54 9.78
C ILE A 6 27.26 -53.02 10.18
N SER A 7 28.16 -53.33 11.11
CA SER A 7 28.32 -54.67 11.69
C SER A 7 27.08 -55.15 12.46
N GLU A 8 26.49 -54.28 13.30
CA GLU A 8 25.24 -54.57 14.03
C GLU A 8 24.09 -54.91 13.05
N PHE A 9 23.97 -54.16 11.94
CA PHE A 9 22.96 -54.43 10.92
C PHE A 9 23.20 -55.75 10.19
N ALA A 10 24.45 -56.05 9.82
CA ALA A 10 24.82 -57.31 9.17
C ALA A 10 24.52 -58.55 10.03
N GLU A 11 24.72 -58.46 11.34
CA GLU A 11 24.38 -59.54 12.27
C GLU A 11 22.87 -59.74 12.37
N SER A 12 22.08 -58.65 12.34
CA SER A 12 20.62 -58.73 12.41
C SER A 12 19.94 -59.35 11.17
N ILE A 13 20.66 -59.51 10.06
CA ILE A 13 20.15 -60.15 8.83
C ILE A 13 20.30 -61.68 8.88
N LYS A 14 21.22 -62.20 9.72
CA LYS A 14 21.51 -63.64 9.77
C LYS A 14 20.33 -64.42 10.35
N GLY A 15 19.79 -65.35 9.58
CA GLY A 15 18.67 -66.22 10.00
C GLY A 15 17.28 -65.67 9.70
N GLU A 16 17.20 -64.51 9.04
CA GLU A 16 15.92 -63.96 8.58
C GLU A 16 15.38 -64.68 7.34
N SER A 17 14.05 -64.63 7.18
CA SER A 17 13.39 -65.19 6.00
C SER A 17 13.40 -64.18 4.84
N PHE A 18 13.85 -64.62 3.67
CA PHE A 18 13.99 -63.80 2.47
C PHE A 18 12.88 -64.04 1.47
N ARG A 19 12.44 -62.97 0.80
CA ARG A 19 11.65 -63.05 -0.44
C ARG A 19 12.30 -62.18 -1.50
N PHE A 20 12.23 -62.58 -2.76
CA PHE A 20 12.71 -61.78 -3.88
C PHE A 20 11.55 -61.04 -4.54
N ALA A 21 11.73 -59.76 -4.84
CA ALA A 21 10.70 -58.93 -5.48
C ALA A 21 10.62 -59.12 -7.00
N SER A 22 11.64 -59.73 -7.61
CA SER A 22 11.74 -60.10 -9.03
C SER A 22 12.71 -61.26 -9.20
N GLU A 23 12.68 -61.95 -10.33
CA GLU A 23 13.74 -62.90 -10.71
C GLU A 23 15.11 -62.19 -10.68
N SER A 24 16.02 -62.71 -9.88
CA SER A 24 17.39 -62.20 -9.73
C SER A 24 18.36 -63.37 -9.71
N GLU A 25 19.63 -63.10 -10.06
CA GLU A 25 20.70 -64.10 -9.93
C GLU A 25 20.85 -64.60 -8.48
N LEU A 26 20.50 -63.75 -7.50
CA LEU A 26 20.46 -64.12 -6.08
C LEU A 26 19.25 -64.98 -5.70
N SER A 27 18.18 -64.99 -6.50
CA SER A 27 16.96 -65.77 -6.23
C SER A 27 17.13 -67.28 -6.50
N GLU A 28 18.14 -67.66 -7.27
CA GLU A 28 18.52 -69.06 -7.55
C GLU A 28 19.51 -69.63 -6.51
N MET A 29 20.01 -68.79 -5.59
CA MET A 29 20.99 -69.17 -4.57
C MET A 29 20.31 -69.65 -3.28
N SER A 30 21.05 -70.37 -2.43
CA SER A 30 20.52 -70.77 -1.11
C SER A 30 20.39 -69.55 -0.19
N SER A 31 19.44 -69.60 0.76
CA SER A 31 19.25 -68.53 1.75
C SER A 31 20.50 -68.27 2.61
N PHE A 32 21.33 -69.29 2.79
CA PHE A 32 22.61 -69.19 3.47
C PHE A 32 23.60 -68.34 2.66
N ASP A 33 23.76 -68.62 1.37
CA ASP A 33 24.68 -67.89 0.50
C ASP A 33 24.25 -66.42 0.35
N VAL A 34 22.94 -66.18 0.23
CA VAL A 34 22.38 -64.81 0.15
C VAL A 34 22.63 -64.04 1.44
N SER A 35 22.46 -64.68 2.60
CA SER A 35 22.81 -64.08 3.91
C SER A 35 24.29 -63.75 4.00
N GLU A 36 25.16 -64.62 3.49
CA GLU A 36 26.60 -64.40 3.49
C GLU A 36 26.99 -63.23 2.56
N ILE A 37 26.38 -63.14 1.38
CA ILE A 37 26.58 -62.03 0.43
C ILE A 37 26.13 -60.70 1.05
N MET A 38 24.94 -60.66 1.64
CA MET A 38 24.43 -59.46 2.33
C MET A 38 25.31 -59.10 3.53
N GLY A 39 25.73 -60.09 4.33
CA GLY A 39 26.63 -59.89 5.47
C GLY A 39 28.00 -59.35 5.04
N ASN A 40 28.57 -59.87 3.95
CA ASN A 40 29.83 -59.38 3.38
C ASN A 40 29.68 -57.94 2.87
N TYR A 41 28.55 -57.64 2.21
CA TYR A 41 28.23 -56.27 1.82
C TYR A 41 28.12 -55.38 3.06
N TYR A 42 27.22 -55.64 3.99
CA TYR A 42 27.06 -54.84 5.22
C TYR A 42 28.15 -55.08 6.28
N SER A 43 29.31 -55.65 5.96
CA SER A 43 30.41 -55.78 6.94
C SER A 43 31.24 -54.50 7.08
N GLY A 44 31.10 -53.56 6.14
CA GLY A 44 31.96 -52.39 6.02
C GLY A 44 33.36 -52.69 5.44
N LYS A 45 33.76 -53.97 5.31
CA LYS A 45 35.11 -54.39 4.92
C LYS A 45 35.30 -54.61 3.41
N MET A 46 34.22 -54.81 2.66
CA MET A 46 34.25 -55.08 1.22
C MET A 46 33.47 -54.03 0.44
N SER A 47 33.97 -53.57 -0.70
CA SER A 47 33.18 -52.73 -1.62
C SER A 47 32.11 -53.56 -2.34
N ALA A 48 31.14 -52.90 -2.99
CA ALA A 48 30.14 -53.61 -3.80
C ALA A 48 30.80 -54.44 -4.92
N LYS A 49 31.89 -53.92 -5.49
CA LYS A 49 32.70 -54.59 -6.51
C LYS A 49 33.34 -55.86 -5.96
N ASP A 50 33.97 -55.79 -4.79
CA ASP A 50 34.64 -56.94 -4.19
C ASP A 50 33.65 -58.05 -3.81
N VAL A 51 32.44 -57.68 -3.38
CA VAL A 51 31.37 -58.65 -3.09
C VAL A 51 30.89 -59.35 -4.37
N ILE A 52 30.73 -58.60 -5.47
CA ILE A 52 30.33 -59.16 -6.77
C ILE A 52 31.41 -60.11 -7.31
N GLU A 53 32.67 -59.69 -7.29
CA GLU A 53 33.81 -60.49 -7.78
C GLU A 53 34.02 -61.75 -6.94
N LYS A 54 33.96 -61.66 -5.61
CA LYS A 54 34.12 -62.83 -4.71
C LYS A 54 33.05 -63.90 -4.94
N ASN A 55 31.82 -63.49 -5.28
CA ASN A 55 30.69 -64.39 -5.44
C ASN A 55 30.35 -64.68 -6.91
N ASN A 56 31.19 -64.25 -7.86
CA ASN A 56 31.02 -64.45 -9.31
C ASN A 56 29.64 -63.99 -9.86
N LEU A 57 29.10 -62.88 -9.33
CA LEU A 57 27.78 -62.38 -9.74
C LEU A 57 27.88 -61.61 -11.07
N LYS A 58 26.96 -61.85 -12.00
CA LYS A 58 26.87 -61.16 -13.31
C LYS A 58 26.00 -59.90 -13.23
N ILE A 59 26.26 -59.05 -12.24
CA ILE A 59 25.50 -57.81 -12.01
C ILE A 59 26.39 -56.57 -11.98
N ALA A 60 25.85 -55.43 -12.42
CA ALA A 60 26.56 -54.16 -12.33
C ALA A 60 26.71 -53.70 -10.86
N ASN A 61 27.85 -53.08 -10.52
CA ASN A 61 28.17 -52.60 -9.17
C ASN A 61 27.06 -51.73 -8.54
N SER A 62 26.43 -50.86 -9.34
CA SER A 62 25.35 -49.98 -8.89
C SER A 62 24.02 -50.68 -8.61
N LYS A 63 23.87 -51.94 -9.05
CA LYS A 63 22.63 -52.71 -8.95
C LYS A 63 22.61 -53.73 -7.82
N LEU A 64 23.73 -54.00 -7.15
CA LEU A 64 23.82 -55.03 -6.08
C LEU A 64 22.70 -54.92 -5.04
N THR A 65 22.46 -53.74 -4.48
CA THR A 65 21.42 -53.53 -3.46
C THR A 65 19.99 -53.73 -3.98
N SER A 66 19.76 -53.51 -5.28
CA SER A 66 18.44 -53.77 -5.90
C SER A 66 18.16 -55.24 -6.14
N GLN A 67 19.19 -56.09 -6.09
CA GLN A 67 19.08 -57.55 -6.25
C GLN A 67 18.87 -58.27 -4.92
N PHE A 68 19.12 -57.60 -3.79
CA PHE A 68 18.92 -58.19 -2.48
C PHE A 68 17.45 -58.54 -2.22
N PRO A 69 17.20 -59.62 -1.49
CA PRO A 69 15.85 -59.95 -1.07
C PRO A 69 15.26 -58.86 -0.18
N ILE A 70 13.95 -58.74 -0.23
CA ILE A 70 13.18 -58.00 0.76
C ILE A 70 13.09 -58.83 2.04
N ILE A 71 13.28 -58.18 3.19
CA ILE A 71 13.37 -58.82 4.49
C ILE A 71 12.00 -58.79 5.17
N HIS A 72 11.58 -59.91 5.77
CA HIS A 72 10.29 -59.97 6.46
C HIS A 72 10.20 -58.94 7.59
N SER A 73 9.04 -58.30 7.75
CA SER A 73 8.77 -57.39 8.86
C SER A 73 7.46 -57.74 9.56
N GLN A 74 7.37 -57.38 10.85
CA GLN A 74 6.13 -57.45 11.63
C GLN A 74 5.18 -56.27 11.36
N VAL A 75 5.61 -55.26 10.60
CA VAL A 75 4.77 -54.11 10.22
C VAL A 75 3.70 -54.56 9.23
N LYS A 76 2.44 -54.24 9.50
CA LYS A 76 1.32 -54.52 8.59
C LYS A 76 1.00 -53.32 7.70
N CYS A 77 0.56 -53.59 6.48
CA CYS A 77 0.13 -52.56 5.55
C CYS A 77 -1.21 -51.96 5.99
N ARG A 78 -1.28 -50.62 6.11
CA ARG A 78 -2.52 -49.89 6.46
C ARG A 78 -3.71 -50.13 5.52
N TRP A 79 -3.47 -50.60 4.30
CA TRP A 79 -4.50 -50.72 3.27
C TRP A 79 -5.06 -52.13 3.10
N CYS A 80 -4.24 -53.16 3.26
CA CYS A 80 -4.63 -54.55 3.00
C CYS A 80 -4.31 -55.52 4.14
N ASP A 81 -3.84 -55.00 5.28
CA ASP A 81 -3.42 -55.74 6.49
C ASP A 81 -2.35 -56.82 6.27
N SER A 82 -1.80 -56.93 5.06
CA SER A 82 -0.75 -57.87 4.71
C SER A 82 0.58 -57.43 5.33
N ALA A 83 1.44 -58.40 5.66
CA ALA A 83 2.80 -58.12 6.14
C ALA A 83 3.56 -57.24 5.13
N MET A 84 4.25 -56.23 5.65
CA MET A 84 5.19 -55.42 4.88
C MET A 84 6.59 -56.01 4.99
N TYR A 85 7.42 -55.66 4.01
CA TYR A 85 8.78 -56.13 3.91
C TYR A 85 9.72 -54.94 3.86
N ILE A 86 10.90 -55.08 4.42
CA ILE A 86 11.92 -54.05 4.42
C ILE A 86 12.65 -54.12 3.09
N VAL A 87 12.74 -52.96 2.43
CA VAL A 87 13.60 -52.80 1.25
C VAL A 87 15.03 -52.63 1.76
N ALA A 88 15.94 -53.50 1.30
CA ALA A 88 17.32 -53.51 1.77
C ALA A 88 17.97 -52.11 1.59
N PRO A 89 18.42 -51.44 2.68
CA PRO A 89 18.98 -50.10 2.60
C PRO A 89 20.38 -50.12 1.98
N THR A 90 20.82 -49.06 1.32
CA THR A 90 22.24 -48.95 0.92
C THR A 90 23.15 -48.77 2.14
N LYS A 91 24.45 -49.08 2.01
CA LYS A 91 25.44 -48.80 3.08
C LYS A 91 25.38 -47.36 3.57
N SER A 92 25.30 -46.42 2.64
CA SER A 92 25.21 -44.99 2.96
C SER A 92 23.96 -44.67 3.77
N ASN A 93 22.81 -45.32 3.47
CA ASN A 93 21.59 -45.15 4.25
C ASN A 93 21.72 -45.72 5.66
N VAL A 94 22.35 -46.90 5.82
CA VAL A 94 22.62 -47.50 7.14
C VAL A 94 23.44 -46.55 8.02
N ILE A 95 24.49 -45.96 7.46
CA ILE A 95 25.38 -45.02 8.17
C ILE A 95 24.65 -43.71 8.47
N ASN A 96 24.10 -43.06 7.44
CA ASN A 96 23.56 -41.69 7.51
C ASN A 96 22.27 -41.63 8.35
N ARG A 97 21.42 -42.67 8.28
CA ARG A 97 20.18 -42.75 9.08
C ARG A 97 20.41 -43.43 10.44
N GLY A 98 21.60 -43.99 10.67
CA GLY A 98 21.94 -44.70 11.90
C GLY A 98 21.03 -45.90 12.17
N ILE A 99 20.81 -46.72 11.14
CA ILE A 99 20.08 -47.99 11.22
C ILE A 99 21.03 -49.02 11.86
N ARG A 100 20.55 -49.74 12.88
CA ARG A 100 21.33 -50.75 13.60
C ARG A 100 20.76 -52.14 13.43
N THR A 101 19.44 -52.26 13.25
CA THR A 101 18.77 -53.55 13.12
C THR A 101 17.67 -53.51 12.06
N VAL A 102 17.25 -54.69 11.58
CA VAL A 102 16.05 -54.86 10.73
C VAL A 102 14.74 -54.44 11.44
N ASN A 103 14.77 -54.21 12.75
CA ASN A 103 13.60 -53.78 13.53
C ASN A 103 13.53 -52.26 13.78
N ASP A 104 14.46 -51.47 13.22
CA ASP A 104 14.45 -50.00 13.34
C ASP A 104 13.35 -49.34 12.49
N SER A 105 12.10 -49.48 12.94
CA SER A 105 10.90 -49.12 12.17
C SER A 105 10.71 -47.64 11.87
N THR A 106 11.47 -46.78 12.53
CA THR A 106 11.48 -45.34 12.29
C THR A 106 12.51 -44.91 11.24
N LYS A 107 13.36 -45.83 10.75
CA LYS A 107 14.50 -45.54 9.86
C LYS A 107 14.59 -46.42 8.62
N LEU A 108 13.81 -47.49 8.57
CA LEU A 108 13.70 -48.41 7.42
C LEU A 108 12.53 -48.09 6.51
N ASP A 109 12.74 -48.24 5.21
CA ASP A 109 11.69 -48.06 4.22
C ASP A 109 11.00 -49.42 3.97
N TYR A 110 9.67 -49.42 4.01
CA TYR A 110 8.83 -50.62 3.93
C TYR A 110 8.06 -50.67 2.62
N GLN A 111 7.85 -51.88 2.11
CA GLN A 111 7.03 -52.14 0.93
C GLN A 111 6.08 -53.33 1.17
N CYS A 112 4.80 -53.15 0.87
CA CYS A 112 3.84 -54.23 0.84
C CYS A 112 3.89 -54.94 -0.52
N ILE A 113 4.03 -56.27 -0.52
CA ILE A 113 4.02 -57.07 -1.78
C ILE A 113 2.62 -57.16 -2.37
N ASN A 114 1.57 -57.19 -1.53
CA ASN A 114 0.20 -57.40 -1.99
C ASN A 114 -0.35 -56.18 -2.74
N CYS A 115 -0.25 -54.98 -2.16
CA CYS A 115 -0.80 -53.76 -2.76
C CYS A 115 0.26 -52.77 -3.26
N GLY A 116 1.56 -53.09 -3.16
CA GLY A 116 2.64 -52.20 -3.60
C GLY A 116 2.84 -50.94 -2.74
N HIS A 117 2.15 -50.81 -1.60
CA HIS A 117 2.27 -49.64 -0.72
C HIS A 117 3.70 -49.48 -0.19
N LYS A 118 4.24 -48.27 -0.29
CA LYS A 118 5.56 -47.90 0.23
C LYS A 118 5.42 -46.91 1.37
N GLN A 119 6.00 -47.26 2.51
CA GLN A 119 6.11 -46.39 3.68
C GLN A 119 7.57 -46.04 3.86
N PHE A 120 7.91 -44.79 3.59
CA PHE A 120 9.26 -44.29 3.85
C PHE A 120 9.30 -43.62 5.23
N THR A 121 10.49 -43.20 5.62
CA THR A 121 10.78 -42.71 6.98
C THR A 121 10.78 -41.18 7.08
N SER A 122 10.68 -40.48 5.96
CA SER A 122 10.72 -39.02 5.86
C SER A 122 9.36 -38.38 5.50
N LYS A 123 8.52 -38.15 6.53
CA LYS A 123 7.27 -37.35 6.50
C LYS A 123 6.06 -37.97 5.75
N ARG A 124 4.85 -37.52 6.09
CA ARG A 124 3.53 -37.99 5.61
C ARG A 124 3.48 -38.31 4.09
N HIS A 125 3.76 -39.58 3.73
CA HIS A 125 4.09 -40.01 2.36
C HIS A 125 2.95 -40.00 1.33
N PHE A 126 1.70 -40.02 1.78
CA PHE A 126 0.56 -40.00 0.86
C PHE A 126 0.32 -38.61 0.25
N LEU A 127 0.68 -37.54 0.97
CA LEU A 127 0.60 -36.14 0.52
C LEU A 127 1.78 -35.73 -0.36
N THR A 128 2.97 -36.30 -0.16
CA THR A 128 4.21 -35.90 -0.86
C THR A 128 4.43 -36.58 -2.21
N GLY A 129 3.50 -37.41 -2.68
CA GLY A 129 3.61 -38.06 -4.00
C GLY A 129 4.51 -39.30 -4.04
N THR A 130 5.04 -39.78 -2.92
CA THR A 130 6.11 -40.79 -2.93
C THR A 130 5.64 -42.24 -3.10
N CYS A 131 4.34 -42.51 -2.94
CA CYS A 131 3.74 -43.83 -3.19
C CYS A 131 2.63 -43.73 -4.25
N TYR A 132 2.62 -44.66 -5.20
CA TYR A 132 1.69 -44.72 -6.34
C TYR A 132 0.81 -45.98 -6.33
N CYS A 133 0.61 -46.61 -5.16
CA CYS A 133 -0.39 -47.68 -5.09
C CYS A 133 -1.80 -47.10 -5.20
N GLU A 134 -2.73 -47.89 -5.73
CA GLU A 134 -4.11 -47.48 -6.01
C GLU A 134 -4.77 -46.81 -4.79
N ASN A 135 -4.65 -47.41 -3.60
CA ASN A 135 -5.22 -46.85 -2.38
C ASN A 135 -4.60 -45.49 -1.98
N CYS A 136 -3.29 -45.31 -2.18
CA CYS A 136 -2.64 -44.02 -1.92
C CYS A 136 -3.01 -42.95 -2.95
N GLU A 137 -3.24 -43.34 -4.20
CA GLU A 137 -3.68 -42.43 -5.25
C GLU A 137 -5.13 -41.98 -5.05
N GLN A 138 -6.03 -42.92 -4.72
CA GLN A 138 -7.41 -42.61 -4.36
C GLN A 138 -7.50 -41.67 -3.15
N GLU A 139 -6.72 -41.92 -2.09
CA GLU A 139 -6.70 -41.05 -0.91
C GLU A 139 -6.17 -39.65 -1.25
N ARG A 140 -5.11 -39.56 -2.07
CA ARG A 140 -4.58 -38.27 -2.54
C ARG A 140 -5.62 -37.51 -3.36
N LYS A 141 -6.34 -38.19 -4.24
CA LYS A 141 -7.42 -37.61 -5.03
C LYS A 141 -8.51 -37.06 -4.11
N LYS A 142 -8.96 -37.83 -3.12
CA LYS A 142 -9.96 -37.38 -2.12
C LYS A 142 -9.49 -36.14 -1.35
N GLU A 143 -8.25 -36.10 -0.90
CA GLU A 143 -7.70 -34.93 -0.20
C GLU A 143 -7.57 -33.70 -1.11
N LEU A 144 -7.15 -33.88 -2.37
CA LEU A 144 -7.13 -32.80 -3.36
C LEU A 144 -8.54 -32.28 -3.67
N ASP A 145 -9.52 -33.19 -3.80
CA ASP A 145 -10.91 -32.83 -4.03
C ASP A 145 -11.49 -32.08 -2.82
N LYS A 146 -11.15 -32.47 -1.58
CA LYS A 146 -11.50 -31.69 -0.37
C LYS A 146 -10.88 -30.29 -0.37
N ILE A 147 -9.61 -30.16 -0.76
CA ILE A 147 -8.95 -28.85 -0.84
C ILE A 147 -9.60 -27.99 -1.92
N LYS A 148 -9.92 -28.56 -3.08
CA LYS A 148 -10.62 -27.87 -4.16
C LYS A 148 -12.03 -27.45 -3.74
N ALA A 149 -12.77 -28.33 -3.07
CA ALA A 149 -14.11 -28.04 -2.55
C ALA A 149 -14.07 -26.87 -1.56
N LYS A 150 -13.14 -26.88 -0.60
CA LYS A 150 -12.97 -25.76 0.34
C LYS A 150 -12.64 -24.43 -0.35
N LYS A 151 -11.71 -24.45 -1.32
CA LYS A 151 -11.38 -23.24 -2.10
C LYS A 151 -12.57 -22.75 -2.90
N PHE A 152 -13.36 -23.65 -3.47
CA PHE A 152 -14.55 -23.30 -4.22
C PHE A 152 -15.64 -22.71 -3.33
N GLU A 153 -15.86 -23.27 -2.14
CA GLU A 153 -16.76 -22.70 -1.12
C GLU A 153 -16.31 -21.30 -0.69
N GLU A 154 -15.01 -21.09 -0.48
CA GLU A 154 -14.45 -19.79 -0.11
C GLU A 154 -14.64 -18.74 -1.22
N VAL A 155 -14.40 -19.10 -2.48
CA VAL A 155 -14.66 -18.23 -3.63
C VAL A 155 -16.15 -17.89 -3.74
N GLN A 156 -17.04 -18.88 -3.64
CA GLN A 156 -18.48 -18.61 -3.65
C GLN A 156 -18.91 -17.69 -2.50
N ARG A 157 -18.29 -17.84 -1.33
CA ARG A 157 -18.58 -17.00 -0.17
C ARG A 157 -18.18 -15.56 -0.44
N GLN A 158 -17.00 -15.34 -1.03
CA GLN A 158 -16.53 -14.02 -1.43
C GLN A 158 -17.44 -13.40 -2.51
N ASP A 159 -17.88 -14.18 -3.49
CA ASP A 159 -18.75 -13.69 -4.56
C ASP A 159 -20.13 -13.23 -4.03
N ARG A 160 -20.77 -14.03 -3.17
CA ARG A 160 -22.05 -13.63 -2.52
C ARG A 160 -21.88 -12.38 -1.66
N PHE A 161 -20.76 -12.27 -0.97
CA PHE A 161 -20.46 -11.10 -0.15
C PHE A 161 -20.28 -9.84 -1.00
N ARG A 162 -19.59 -9.96 -2.14
CA ARG A 162 -19.44 -8.88 -3.13
C ARG A 162 -20.80 -8.45 -3.68
N GLU A 163 -21.69 -9.38 -4.00
CA GLU A 163 -23.06 -9.08 -4.44
C GLU A 163 -23.85 -8.28 -3.41
N LEU A 164 -23.80 -8.69 -2.13
CA LEU A 164 -24.44 -7.97 -1.03
C LEU A 164 -23.92 -6.53 -0.90
N LEU A 165 -22.59 -6.35 -0.93
CA LEU A 165 -21.99 -5.01 -0.85
C LEU A 165 -22.36 -4.15 -2.06
N ASN A 166 -22.42 -4.72 -3.27
CA ASN A 166 -22.88 -4.01 -4.45
C ASN A 166 -24.33 -3.54 -4.29
N GLU A 167 -25.22 -4.40 -3.78
CA GLU A 167 -26.61 -4.05 -3.53
C GLU A 167 -26.73 -2.93 -2.49
N LEU A 168 -26.05 -3.05 -1.35
CA LEU A 168 -26.02 -2.01 -0.31
C LEU A 168 -25.51 -0.67 -0.85
N ASN A 169 -24.40 -0.70 -1.58
CA ASN A 169 -23.80 0.51 -2.15
C ASN A 169 -24.66 1.14 -3.24
N SER A 170 -25.38 0.33 -4.04
CA SER A 170 -26.26 0.85 -5.10
C SER A 170 -27.49 1.61 -4.59
N ASN A 171 -27.85 1.40 -3.32
CA ASN A 171 -28.95 2.08 -2.65
C ASN A 171 -28.52 3.37 -1.94
N LEU A 172 -27.23 3.71 -1.97
CA LEU A 172 -26.72 4.93 -1.36
C LEU A 172 -26.64 6.04 -2.41
N ASP A 173 -27.26 7.17 -2.09
CA ASP A 173 -27.05 8.39 -2.85
C ASP A 173 -25.61 8.89 -2.64
N LYS A 174 -25.05 9.49 -3.69
CA LYS A 174 -23.75 10.16 -3.58
C LYS A 174 -23.87 11.40 -2.71
N VAL A 175 -22.82 11.67 -1.93
CA VAL A 175 -22.72 12.90 -1.14
C VAL A 175 -22.37 14.05 -2.08
N ALA A 176 -23.18 15.10 -2.07
CA ALA A 176 -22.91 16.29 -2.87
C ALA A 176 -21.69 17.03 -2.32
N LEU A 177 -20.84 17.59 -3.20
CA LEU A 177 -19.59 18.25 -2.80
C LEU A 177 -19.81 19.41 -1.83
N ASP A 178 -20.90 20.17 -2.02
CA ASP A 178 -21.30 21.30 -1.18
C ASP A 178 -21.64 20.92 0.27
N GLU A 179 -21.97 19.65 0.54
CA GLU A 179 -22.19 19.13 1.89
C GLU A 179 -20.89 18.80 2.64
N ILE A 180 -19.74 18.81 1.95
CA ILE A 180 -18.43 18.52 2.51
C ILE A 180 -17.71 19.84 2.79
N SER A 181 -17.33 20.10 4.04
CA SER A 181 -16.64 21.35 4.43
C SER A 181 -15.22 21.43 3.86
N LEU A 182 -14.63 22.63 3.80
CA LEU A 182 -13.26 22.82 3.30
C LEU A 182 -12.24 21.90 4.02
N ASN A 183 -12.34 21.82 5.35
CA ASN A 183 -11.45 20.98 6.14
C ASN A 183 -11.65 19.49 5.84
N GLU A 184 -12.90 19.04 5.72
CA GLU A 184 -13.18 17.64 5.36
C GLU A 184 -12.72 17.32 3.96
N ARG A 185 -12.85 18.24 3.01
CA ARG A 185 -12.34 17.99 1.66
C ARG A 185 -10.80 17.93 1.63
N LEU A 186 -10.10 18.75 2.43
CA LEU A 186 -8.65 18.63 2.61
C LEU A 186 -8.28 17.26 3.23
N GLN A 187 -8.98 16.84 4.28
CA GLN A 187 -8.79 15.53 4.89
C GLN A 187 -9.06 14.39 3.91
N LEU A 188 -10.08 14.51 3.06
CA LEU A 188 -10.37 13.53 2.02
C LEU A 188 -9.24 13.48 0.98
N ALA A 189 -8.70 14.63 0.55
CA ALA A 189 -7.54 14.67 -0.34
C ALA A 189 -6.33 13.95 0.28
N VAL A 190 -6.08 14.16 1.59
CA VAL A 190 -5.04 13.43 2.35
C VAL A 190 -5.31 11.93 2.33
N VAL A 191 -6.52 11.49 2.65
CA VAL A 191 -6.92 10.07 2.60
C VAL A 191 -6.64 9.47 1.22
N ILE A 192 -7.01 10.18 0.15
CA ILE A 192 -6.83 9.72 -1.22
C ILE A 192 -5.35 9.60 -1.59
N GLN A 193 -4.53 10.61 -1.25
CA GLN A 193 -3.10 10.60 -1.54
C GLN A 193 -2.35 9.54 -0.72
N GLU A 194 -2.66 9.39 0.56
CA GLU A 194 -1.95 8.45 1.44
C GLU A 194 -2.36 6.99 1.21
N LEU A 195 -3.66 6.71 1.03
CA LEU A 195 -4.11 5.34 0.76
C LEU A 195 -3.83 4.91 -0.69
N GLY A 196 -3.71 5.88 -1.59
CA GLY A 196 -3.52 5.65 -3.01
C GLY A 196 -4.77 5.09 -3.69
N THR A 197 -4.92 5.41 -4.97
CA THR A 197 -6.05 4.96 -5.79
C THR A 197 -5.61 3.86 -6.75
N THR A 198 -6.44 2.82 -6.88
CA THR A 198 -6.40 1.93 -8.06
C THR A 198 -7.31 2.48 -9.17
N ASP A 199 -7.26 1.90 -10.38
CA ASP A 199 -7.89 2.38 -11.65
C ASP A 199 -9.43 2.65 -11.62
N SER A 200 -10.10 2.63 -10.47
CA SER A 200 -11.56 2.58 -10.33
C SER A 200 -12.08 3.25 -9.05
N ASN A 201 -11.58 4.43 -8.72
CA ASN A 201 -11.98 5.20 -7.53
C ASN A 201 -11.89 4.46 -6.18
N ARG A 202 -11.06 3.43 -6.14
CA ARG A 202 -10.92 2.53 -5.00
C ARG A 202 -9.61 2.81 -4.28
N LEU A 203 -9.73 3.06 -2.99
CA LEU A 203 -8.63 3.26 -2.06
C LEU A 203 -8.22 1.92 -1.43
N LEU A 204 -6.91 1.76 -1.25
CA LEU A 204 -6.35 0.56 -0.64
C LEU A 204 -6.66 0.49 0.87
N PRO A 205 -6.62 -0.71 1.48
CA PRO A 205 -6.72 -0.83 2.93
C PRO A 205 -5.58 -0.14 3.67
N ILE A 206 -5.91 0.47 4.81
CA ILE A 206 -4.94 1.14 5.69
C ILE A 206 -3.80 0.19 6.06
N LYS A 207 -4.12 -1.07 6.41
CA LYS A 207 -3.12 -2.06 6.78
C LYS A 207 -2.12 -2.31 5.66
N THR A 208 -2.58 -2.39 4.41
CA THR A 208 -1.71 -2.60 3.24
C THR A 208 -0.73 -1.44 3.05
N VAL A 209 -1.18 -0.21 3.30
CA VAL A 209 -0.35 0.99 3.18
C VAL A 209 0.64 1.10 4.34
N ALA A 210 0.18 0.84 5.57
CA ALA A 210 1.03 0.83 6.76
C ALA A 210 2.17 -0.20 6.65
N GLU A 211 1.88 -1.40 6.12
CA GLU A 211 2.89 -2.44 5.90
C GLU A 211 3.93 -2.06 4.82
N LYS A 212 3.54 -1.27 3.81
CA LYS A 212 4.42 -0.87 2.70
C LYS A 212 5.24 0.38 3.01
N SER A 213 4.62 1.38 3.61
CA SER A 213 5.18 2.73 3.73
C SER A 213 5.52 3.11 5.17
N GLY A 214 5.13 2.29 6.16
CA GLY A 214 5.33 2.62 7.59
C GLY A 214 4.50 3.81 8.08
N ILE A 215 3.55 4.29 7.25
CA ILE A 215 2.69 5.43 7.56
C ILE A 215 1.62 4.97 8.56
N THR A 216 1.49 5.70 9.67
CA THR A 216 0.39 5.56 10.62
C THR A 216 -0.74 6.49 10.21
N PHE A 217 -1.88 5.91 9.83
CA PHE A 217 -3.07 6.67 9.42
C PHE A 217 -4.03 6.87 10.61
N ASP A 218 -4.66 8.03 10.69
CA ASP A 218 -5.68 8.30 11.69
C ASP A 218 -7.01 7.61 11.31
N ILE A 219 -7.35 6.55 12.04
CA ILE A 219 -8.55 5.74 11.82
C ILE A 219 -9.82 6.56 12.09
N GLU A 220 -9.75 7.60 12.92
CA GLU A 220 -10.90 8.46 13.21
C GLU A 220 -11.36 9.22 11.95
N ILE A 221 -10.42 9.64 11.09
CA ILE A 221 -10.73 10.30 9.81
C ILE A 221 -11.53 9.36 8.89
N ILE A 222 -11.11 8.10 8.75
CA ILE A 222 -11.84 7.11 7.94
C ILE A 222 -13.20 6.81 8.54
N SER A 223 -13.28 6.68 9.87
CA SER A 223 -14.53 6.43 10.58
C SER A 223 -15.52 7.58 10.39
N HIS A 224 -15.03 8.82 10.42
CA HIS A 224 -15.82 10.02 10.14
C HIS A 224 -16.37 10.00 8.70
N PHE A 225 -15.54 9.75 7.69
CA PHE A 225 -16.03 9.68 6.31
C PHE A 225 -16.95 8.50 6.03
N PHE A 226 -16.75 7.37 6.71
CA PHE A 226 -17.63 6.21 6.60
C PHE A 226 -19.01 6.50 7.18
N THR A 227 -19.09 7.11 8.37
CA THR A 227 -20.39 7.45 8.98
C THR A 227 -21.14 8.53 8.20
N ARG A 228 -20.42 9.38 7.45
CA ARG A 228 -20.99 10.37 6.54
C ARG A 228 -21.32 9.85 5.13
N ASN A 229 -21.13 8.57 4.85
CA ASN A 229 -21.27 7.96 3.52
C ASN A 229 -20.39 8.62 2.43
N VAL A 230 -19.33 9.33 2.81
CA VAL A 230 -18.34 9.89 1.87
C VAL A 230 -17.40 8.79 1.39
N LEU A 231 -17.06 7.87 2.29
CA LEU A 231 -16.41 6.61 1.97
C LEU A 231 -17.39 5.47 2.22
N ILE A 232 -17.46 4.54 1.27
CA ILE A 232 -18.25 3.30 1.41
C ILE A 232 -17.33 2.11 1.23
N ILE A 233 -17.73 0.95 1.76
CA ILE A 233 -16.87 -0.23 1.71
C ILE A 233 -16.86 -0.79 0.30
N SER A 234 -15.66 -1.03 -0.25
CA SER A 234 -15.53 -1.63 -1.56
C SER A 234 -16.01 -3.09 -1.54
N PRO A 235 -16.78 -3.52 -2.54
CA PRO A 235 -17.14 -4.93 -2.76
C PRO A 235 -15.94 -5.88 -2.92
N ASP A 236 -14.75 -5.32 -3.20
CA ASP A 236 -13.50 -6.07 -3.29
C ASP A 236 -12.76 -6.22 -1.96
N SER A 237 -13.34 -5.72 -0.86
CA SER A 237 -12.77 -5.92 0.47
C SER A 237 -12.73 -7.40 0.83
N GLU A 238 -11.68 -7.82 1.53
CA GLU A 238 -11.58 -9.18 2.02
C GLU A 238 -12.68 -9.48 3.03
N ILE A 239 -13.32 -10.65 2.92
CA ILE A 239 -14.33 -11.07 3.90
C ILE A 239 -13.76 -11.20 5.32
N SER A 240 -12.44 -11.35 5.45
CA SER A 240 -11.69 -11.36 6.71
C SER A 240 -11.81 -10.03 7.47
N ALA A 241 -12.19 -8.93 6.80
CA ALA A 241 -12.44 -7.64 7.42
C ALA A 241 -13.75 -7.58 8.22
N PHE A 242 -14.59 -8.61 8.13
CA PHE A 242 -15.94 -8.62 8.71
C PHE A 242 -16.09 -9.76 9.71
N GLU A 243 -16.57 -9.43 10.91
CA GLU A 243 -17.06 -10.44 11.84
C GLU A 243 -18.49 -10.81 11.45
N LEU A 244 -18.64 -11.90 10.70
CA LEU A 244 -19.94 -12.37 10.22
C LEU A 244 -20.59 -13.30 11.25
N ILE A 245 -21.79 -12.97 11.71
CA ILE A 245 -22.67 -13.90 12.42
C ILE A 245 -23.50 -14.64 11.37
N GLU A 246 -23.44 -15.97 11.43
CA GLU A 246 -24.25 -16.84 10.60
C GLU A 246 -25.62 -17.03 11.27
N ASN A 247 -26.67 -16.43 10.71
CA ASN A 247 -28.03 -16.69 11.16
C ASN A 247 -28.55 -18.02 10.55
N ASN A 248 -29.53 -18.65 11.22
CA ASN A 248 -30.16 -19.93 10.84
C ASN A 248 -30.75 -20.00 9.41
N LYS A 249 -30.68 -18.91 8.63
CA LYS A 249 -31.13 -18.81 7.23
C LYS A 249 -29.99 -18.69 6.21
N ASN A 250 -28.73 -18.87 6.61
CA ASN A 250 -27.54 -18.56 5.78
C ASN A 250 -27.48 -17.09 5.34
N GLU A 251 -28.18 -16.19 6.05
CA GLU A 251 -28.04 -14.75 5.90
C GLU A 251 -26.93 -14.30 6.86
N TYR A 252 -25.87 -13.73 6.30
CA TYR A 252 -24.76 -13.20 7.09
C TYR A 252 -25.11 -11.80 7.57
N GLN A 253 -24.98 -11.56 8.88
CA GLN A 253 -25.02 -10.20 9.44
C GLN A 253 -23.62 -9.84 9.93
N ALA A 254 -23.07 -8.72 9.44
CA ALA A 254 -21.82 -8.18 9.95
C ALA A 254 -22.06 -7.63 11.37
N GLN A 255 -21.39 -8.20 12.37
CA GLN A 255 -21.43 -7.75 13.76
C GLN A 255 -20.50 -6.56 13.99
N SER A 256 -19.32 -6.60 13.36
CA SER A 256 -18.34 -5.53 13.41
C SER A 256 -17.52 -5.51 12.12
N VAL A 257 -17.00 -4.34 11.78
CA VAL A 257 -16.17 -4.11 10.59
C VAL A 257 -14.79 -3.66 11.04
N ASN A 258 -13.76 -4.36 10.58
CA ASN A 258 -12.39 -3.91 10.74
C ASN A 258 -12.02 -2.92 9.63
N ILE A 259 -12.15 -1.63 9.95
CA ILE A 259 -11.88 -0.49 9.07
C ILE A 259 -10.47 -0.56 8.45
N THR A 260 -9.49 -1.12 9.16
CA THR A 260 -8.10 -1.18 8.67
C THR A 260 -7.87 -2.20 7.55
N LEU A 261 -8.75 -3.20 7.45
CA LEU A 261 -8.69 -4.27 6.45
C LEU A 261 -9.59 -3.99 5.24
N CYS A 262 -10.51 -3.03 5.34
CA CYS A 262 -11.43 -2.69 4.26
C CYS A 262 -10.73 -1.91 3.15
N SER A 263 -11.09 -2.22 1.90
CA SER A 263 -10.85 -1.31 0.78
C SER A 263 -12.03 -0.33 0.69
N TRP A 264 -11.78 0.89 0.22
CA TRP A 264 -12.80 1.95 0.25
C TRP A 264 -13.14 2.43 -1.16
N LEU A 265 -14.39 2.81 -1.38
CA LEU A 265 -14.84 3.56 -2.55
C LEU A 265 -15.24 4.96 -2.12
N ILE A 266 -14.97 5.92 -2.99
CA ILE A 266 -15.37 7.31 -2.78
C ILE A 266 -16.78 7.50 -3.31
N ASN A 267 -17.69 7.92 -2.44
CA ASN A 267 -19.11 8.12 -2.72
C ASN A 267 -19.48 9.60 -2.69
N VAL A 268 -18.82 10.36 -3.55
CA VAL A 268 -19.01 11.82 -3.68
C VAL A 268 -19.33 12.17 -5.13
N ASP A 269 -20.14 13.20 -5.33
CA ASP A 269 -20.41 13.79 -6.64
C ASP A 269 -19.19 14.56 -7.16
N GLY A 270 -18.31 13.90 -7.88
CA GLY A 270 -17.13 14.52 -8.49
C GLY A 270 -16.18 13.46 -9.04
N THR A 271 -15.16 13.89 -9.77
CA THR A 271 -14.07 12.98 -10.12
C THR A 271 -13.05 12.92 -8.97
N ILE A 272 -12.30 11.82 -8.90
CA ILE A 272 -11.19 11.73 -7.94
C ILE A 272 -10.14 12.80 -8.17
N ASP A 273 -9.92 13.20 -9.41
CA ASP A 273 -8.92 14.21 -9.71
C ASP A 273 -9.36 15.58 -9.16
N ASP A 274 -10.67 15.88 -9.19
CA ASP A 274 -11.24 17.07 -8.54
C ASP A 274 -11.05 17.03 -7.01
N LEU A 275 -11.15 15.83 -6.41
CA LEU A 275 -10.96 15.62 -4.98
C LEU A 275 -9.49 15.59 -4.56
N LYS A 276 -8.58 15.21 -5.46
CA LYS A 276 -7.13 15.19 -5.24
C LYS A 276 -6.50 16.56 -5.36
N HIS A 277 -6.97 17.38 -6.29
CA HIS A 277 -6.38 18.68 -6.65
C HIS A 277 -7.43 19.77 -6.59
N PRO A 278 -7.81 20.19 -5.38
CA PRO A 278 -9.10 20.81 -5.22
C PRO A 278 -9.05 22.32 -5.45
N LEU A 279 -8.63 22.75 -6.63
CA LEU A 279 -8.55 24.18 -6.96
C LEU A 279 -9.93 24.86 -6.94
N ASP A 280 -10.99 24.11 -7.25
CA ASP A 280 -12.38 24.60 -7.20
C ASP A 280 -12.97 24.58 -5.78
N ILE A 281 -12.26 24.04 -4.79
CA ILE A 281 -12.77 23.95 -3.42
C ILE A 281 -12.84 25.30 -2.71
N LEU A 282 -11.98 26.25 -3.08
CA LEU A 282 -12.03 27.61 -2.51
C LEU A 282 -13.23 28.43 -3.04
N ARG A 283 -13.96 27.91 -4.04
CA ARG A 283 -15.18 28.53 -4.55
C ARG A 283 -16.22 28.62 -3.42
N ASN A 284 -16.74 29.83 -3.17
CA ASN A 284 -17.72 30.13 -2.12
C ASN A 284 -17.21 29.93 -0.68
N VAL A 285 -15.91 29.75 -0.47
CA VAL A 285 -15.32 29.70 0.88
C VAL A 285 -14.96 31.12 1.32
N SER A 286 -15.33 31.46 2.55
CA SER A 286 -14.98 32.76 3.14
C SER A 286 -13.47 32.89 3.39
N MET A 287 -12.93 34.10 3.27
CA MET A 287 -11.53 34.36 3.60
C MET A 287 -11.17 34.01 5.04
N ASP A 288 -12.11 34.21 5.97
CA ASP A 288 -11.93 33.83 7.37
C ASP A 288 -11.70 32.33 7.54
N GLU A 289 -12.39 31.51 6.74
CA GLU A 289 -12.22 30.06 6.76
C GLU A 289 -10.87 29.62 6.17
N ILE A 290 -10.42 30.25 5.09
CA ILE A 290 -9.09 30.02 4.52
C ILE A 290 -8.00 30.42 5.52
N ASN A 291 -8.14 31.60 6.14
CA ASN A 291 -7.20 32.11 7.15
C ASN A 291 -7.15 31.20 8.39
N ARG A 292 -8.31 30.69 8.82
CA ARG A 292 -8.41 29.72 9.91
C ARG A 292 -7.63 28.46 9.56
N MET A 293 -7.84 27.90 8.38
CA MET A 293 -7.12 26.68 7.96
C MET A 293 -5.63 26.91 7.77
N TRP A 294 -5.21 28.05 7.21
CA TRP A 294 -3.80 28.40 7.14
C TRP A 294 -3.17 28.43 8.53
N SER A 295 -3.82 29.11 9.47
CA SER A 295 -3.37 29.20 10.86
C SER A 295 -3.27 27.82 11.50
N GLU A 296 -4.26 26.96 11.27
CA GLU A 296 -4.29 25.59 11.77
C GLU A 296 -3.17 24.72 11.19
N GLN A 297 -2.95 24.75 9.88
CA GLN A 297 -1.87 23.97 9.24
C GLN A 297 -0.49 24.46 9.73
N ALA A 298 -0.27 25.77 9.78
CA ALA A 298 0.99 26.32 10.28
C ALA A 298 1.21 26.01 11.77
N LEU A 299 0.16 26.08 12.60
CA LEU A 299 0.22 25.72 14.02
C LEU A 299 0.58 24.24 14.21
N ASN A 300 -0.07 23.33 13.48
CA ASN A 300 0.18 21.89 13.56
C ASN A 300 1.64 21.55 13.19
N GLU A 301 2.16 22.18 12.13
CA GLU A 301 3.56 22.04 11.74
C GLU A 301 4.51 22.56 12.82
N LEU A 302 4.25 23.74 13.38
CA LEU A 302 5.10 24.32 14.43
C LEU A 302 5.07 23.49 15.72
N ILE A 303 3.93 22.90 16.08
CA ILE A 303 3.83 21.97 17.22
C ILE A 303 4.71 20.75 16.97
N ARG A 304 4.65 20.16 15.78
CA ARG A 304 5.45 18.99 15.41
C ARG A 304 6.95 19.30 15.39
N ILE A 305 7.32 20.47 14.88
CA ILE A 305 8.70 20.97 14.94
C ILE A 305 9.14 21.14 16.40
N ALA A 306 8.31 21.77 17.24
CA ALA A 306 8.61 21.98 18.65
C ALA A 306 8.76 20.66 19.41
N GLU A 307 7.88 19.69 19.16
CA GLU A 307 7.93 18.34 19.72
C GLU A 307 9.26 17.66 19.37
N HIS A 308 9.59 17.58 18.09
CA HIS A 308 10.83 17.00 17.64
C HIS A 308 12.05 17.67 18.28
N GLU A 309 12.10 19.00 18.29
CA GLU A 309 13.24 19.73 18.84
C GLU A 309 13.42 19.51 20.36
N ILE A 310 12.32 19.48 21.10
CA ILE A 310 12.32 19.27 22.55
C ILE A 310 12.72 17.83 22.88
N GLU A 311 12.16 16.86 22.17
CA GLU A 311 12.40 15.44 22.41
C GLU A 311 13.79 14.97 21.97
N ASP A 312 14.34 15.52 20.87
CA ASP A 312 15.72 15.26 20.43
C ASP A 312 16.74 15.59 21.54
N MET A 313 16.45 16.59 22.36
CA MET A 313 17.26 16.98 23.51
C MET A 313 16.87 16.25 24.82
N GLN A 314 16.03 15.22 24.73
CA GLN A 314 15.53 14.39 25.83
C GLN A 314 14.70 15.16 26.87
N PHE A 315 14.02 16.23 26.45
CA PHE A 315 13.04 16.91 27.29
C PHE A 315 11.64 16.30 27.09
N VAL A 316 10.76 16.43 28.09
CA VAL A 316 9.37 15.97 27.99
C VAL A 316 8.57 17.06 27.29
N PHE A 317 7.93 16.70 26.18
CA PHE A 317 7.04 17.58 25.45
C PHE A 317 5.62 17.56 26.04
N LYS A 318 4.93 18.70 25.96
CA LYS A 318 3.53 18.86 26.38
C LYS A 318 2.78 19.69 25.35
N THR A 319 1.99 19.00 24.54
CA THR A 319 1.31 19.56 23.36
C THR A 319 0.42 20.75 23.70
N GLU A 320 -0.46 20.64 24.69
CA GLU A 320 -1.43 21.71 25.05
C GLU A 320 -0.72 23.04 25.38
N LYS A 321 0.30 22.99 26.25
CA LYS A 321 1.03 24.19 26.66
C LYS A 321 1.80 24.84 25.52
N MET A 322 2.41 24.01 24.67
CA MET A 322 3.16 24.50 23.52
C MET A 322 2.20 25.10 22.48
N ARG A 323 1.06 24.46 22.24
CA ARG A 323 0.00 24.96 21.35
C ARG A 323 -0.45 26.36 21.77
N ASP A 324 -0.75 26.57 23.05
CA ASP A 324 -1.15 27.88 23.56
C ASP A 324 -0.06 28.94 23.37
N ALA A 325 1.22 28.56 23.52
CA ALA A 325 2.34 29.47 23.32
C ALA A 325 2.52 29.85 21.85
N ILE A 326 2.50 28.86 20.95
CA ILE A 326 2.62 29.09 19.51
C ILE A 326 1.46 29.94 19.00
N LEU A 327 0.23 29.69 19.45
CA LEU A 327 -0.94 30.51 19.11
C LEU A 327 -0.75 32.00 19.47
N ARG A 328 -0.03 32.32 20.55
CA ARG A 328 0.30 33.71 20.88
C ARG A 328 1.36 34.28 19.93
N TRP A 329 2.39 33.51 19.63
CA TRP A 329 3.51 33.94 18.80
C TRP A 329 3.15 34.11 17.33
N ILE A 330 2.24 33.28 16.80
CA ILE A 330 1.85 33.27 15.39
C ILE A 330 1.16 34.56 14.92
N ASN A 331 0.60 35.33 15.86
CA ASN A 331 0.01 36.64 15.58
C ASN A 331 1.06 37.75 15.34
N VAL A 332 2.33 37.50 15.69
CA VAL A 332 3.39 38.52 15.70
C VAL A 332 4.61 38.09 14.88
N PHE A 333 4.79 36.78 14.70
CA PHE A 333 5.96 36.20 14.06
C PHE A 333 5.54 35.25 12.94
N THR A 334 6.37 35.19 11.90
CA THR A 334 6.25 34.17 10.84
C THR A 334 6.58 32.78 11.40
N PRO A 335 6.07 31.68 10.83
CA PRO A 335 6.43 30.32 11.25
C PRO A 335 7.95 30.09 11.27
N SER A 336 8.67 30.62 10.29
CA SER A 336 10.13 30.61 10.18
C SER A 336 10.84 31.28 11.36
N GLN A 337 10.32 32.41 11.84
CA GLN A 337 10.85 33.10 13.02
C GLN A 337 10.52 32.33 14.30
N ILE A 338 9.32 31.77 14.41
CA ILE A 338 8.92 30.94 15.56
C ILE A 338 9.83 29.71 15.65
N TYR A 339 10.12 29.06 14.52
CA TYR A 339 11.06 27.95 14.48
C TYR A 339 12.46 28.37 14.96
N ALA A 340 12.99 29.50 14.46
CA ALA A 340 14.29 30.01 14.90
C ALA A 340 14.34 30.28 16.41
N LEU A 341 13.24 30.82 16.97
CA LEU A 341 13.10 31.06 18.42
C LEU A 341 13.06 29.75 19.21
N LEU A 342 12.24 28.78 18.79
CA LEU A 342 12.12 27.47 19.40
C LEU A 342 13.46 26.73 19.40
N TRP A 343 14.12 26.66 18.25
CA TRP A 343 15.42 26.04 18.08
C TRP A 343 16.42 26.60 19.10
N ARG A 344 16.54 27.93 19.18
CA ARG A 344 17.46 28.59 20.12
C ARG A 344 17.09 28.35 21.57
N ALA A 345 15.81 28.44 21.91
CA ALA A 345 15.33 28.23 23.27
C ALA A 345 15.62 26.81 23.76
N VAL A 346 15.40 25.80 22.91
CA VAL A 346 15.70 24.39 23.22
C VAL A 346 17.20 24.17 23.45
N ARG A 347 18.07 24.73 22.60
CA ARG A 347 19.53 24.59 22.79
C ARG A 347 20.02 25.33 24.03
N ASN A 348 19.43 26.49 24.33
CA ASN A 348 19.70 27.21 25.59
C ASN A 348 19.24 26.41 26.80
N ALA A 349 18.07 25.77 26.75
CA ALA A 349 17.59 24.87 27.79
C ALA A 349 18.58 23.72 28.01
N ASN A 350 19.06 23.09 26.93
CA ASN A 350 20.05 22.03 27.01
C ASN A 350 21.41 22.51 27.56
N SER A 351 21.87 23.70 27.16
CA SER A 351 23.08 24.31 27.73
C SER A 351 22.94 24.57 29.24
N ASN A 352 21.77 25.05 29.68
CA ASN A 352 21.51 25.29 31.09
C ASN A 352 21.37 23.98 31.89
N ARG A 353 20.80 22.93 31.28
CA ARG A 353 20.77 21.58 31.86
C ARG A 353 22.19 21.03 32.07
N THR A 354 23.02 21.06 31.04
CA THR A 354 24.40 20.55 31.07
C THR A 354 25.30 21.33 32.03
N LYS A 355 25.06 22.64 32.20
CA LYS A 355 25.74 23.48 33.20
C LYS A 355 25.10 23.43 34.59
N ASN A 356 24.01 22.70 34.76
CA ASN A 356 23.23 22.62 35.99
C ASN A 356 22.71 23.98 36.51
N THR A 357 22.38 24.90 35.60
CA THR A 357 21.89 26.27 35.90
C THR A 357 20.38 26.45 35.69
N TRP A 358 19.68 25.41 35.25
CA TRP A 358 18.23 25.42 34.97
C TRP A 358 17.30 25.32 36.19
N GLY A 359 17.82 25.21 37.41
CA GLY A 359 17.04 25.31 38.65
C GLY A 359 15.84 24.36 38.75
N ASN A 360 14.66 24.89 39.12
CA ASN A 360 13.40 24.14 39.29
C ASN A 360 12.82 23.56 37.99
N TYR A 361 13.43 23.84 36.84
CA TYR A 361 13.03 23.27 35.55
C TYR A 361 13.65 21.89 35.28
N SER A 362 14.42 21.35 36.23
CA SER A 362 14.95 19.98 36.17
C SER A 362 13.89 18.88 36.29
N PHE A 363 12.69 19.23 36.77
CA PHE A 363 11.57 18.31 36.85
C PHE A 363 10.88 18.16 35.49
N PRO A 364 10.64 16.92 35.00
CA PRO A 364 10.01 16.66 33.70
C PRO A 364 8.73 17.44 33.44
N LYS A 365 7.92 17.66 34.49
CA LYS A 365 6.66 18.40 34.40
C LYS A 365 6.81 19.86 33.94
N ASN A 366 8.00 20.44 34.03
CA ASN A 366 8.29 21.86 33.76
C ASN A 366 9.15 22.06 32.49
N HIS A 367 9.53 21.01 31.77
CA HIS A 367 10.47 21.12 30.65
C HIS A 367 9.92 22.02 29.53
N THR A 368 8.67 21.78 29.09
CA THR A 368 8.00 22.61 28.08
C THR A 368 7.84 24.06 28.54
N ASP A 369 7.45 24.28 29.80
CA ASP A 369 7.31 25.63 30.38
C ASP A 369 8.63 26.39 30.35
N TYR A 370 9.74 25.69 30.55
CA TYR A 370 11.06 26.30 30.51
C TYR A 370 11.44 26.77 29.10
N VAL A 371 11.17 25.95 28.10
CA VAL A 371 11.42 26.32 26.69
C VAL A 371 10.57 27.52 26.30
N ILE A 372 9.27 27.53 26.65
CA ILE A 372 8.36 28.66 26.41
C ILE A 372 8.92 29.93 27.05
N LYS A 373 9.32 29.85 28.33
CA LYS A 373 9.93 30.99 29.04
C LYS A 373 11.17 31.50 28.30
N LEU A 374 12.05 30.61 27.85
CA LEU A 374 13.28 31.01 27.15
C LEU A 374 12.98 31.69 25.80
N VAL A 375 11.93 31.27 25.08
CA VAL A 375 11.45 31.99 23.90
C VAL A 375 11.01 33.40 24.27
N ASP A 376 10.15 33.53 25.28
CA ASP A 376 9.64 34.83 25.72
C ASP A 376 10.77 35.77 26.21
N ASP A 377 11.77 35.23 26.92
CA ASP A 377 12.97 35.96 27.35
C ASP A 377 13.80 36.47 26.15
N ILE A 378 13.97 35.65 25.10
CA ILE A 378 14.64 36.05 23.86
C ILE A 378 13.86 37.17 23.16
N VAL A 379 12.53 37.03 23.07
CA VAL A 379 11.64 38.03 22.45
C VAL A 379 11.74 39.36 23.19
N ASN A 380 11.60 39.36 24.51
CA ASN A 380 11.68 40.56 25.34
C ASN A 380 13.05 41.25 25.21
N TYR A 381 14.13 40.48 25.22
CA TYR A 381 15.48 41.00 25.06
C TYR A 381 15.69 41.66 23.68
N LYS A 382 15.26 41.01 22.60
CA LYS A 382 15.40 41.56 21.24
C LYS A 382 14.54 42.81 21.03
N ASN A 383 13.31 42.80 21.54
CA ASN A 383 12.41 43.96 21.48
C ASN A 383 12.99 45.15 22.24
N ALA A 384 13.51 44.95 23.46
CA ALA A 384 14.14 46.03 24.24
C ALA A 384 15.36 46.66 23.55
N LYS A 385 16.01 45.92 22.64
CA LYS A 385 17.18 46.37 21.88
C LYS A 385 16.87 46.76 20.43
N ASN A 386 15.60 46.74 20.01
CA ASN A 386 15.18 46.94 18.62
C ASN A 386 15.95 46.06 17.63
N GLN A 387 16.19 44.79 17.98
CA GLN A 387 16.89 43.83 17.12
C GLN A 387 15.89 43.03 16.28
N SER A 388 16.27 42.75 15.03
CA SER A 388 15.47 41.89 14.15
C SER A 388 15.45 40.43 14.64
N PHE A 389 14.38 39.73 14.28
CA PHE A 389 14.24 38.30 14.52
C PHE A 389 14.81 37.51 13.34
N ASP A 390 15.57 36.47 13.65
CA ASP A 390 16.14 35.60 12.63
C ASP A 390 15.04 34.67 12.11
N ALA A 391 15.15 34.30 10.84
CA ALA A 391 14.21 33.42 10.15
C ALA A 391 14.97 32.17 9.69
N TYR A 392 14.48 30.98 10.04
CA TYR A 392 15.05 29.71 9.61
C TYR A 392 14.22 29.08 8.50
N GLN A 393 14.88 28.37 7.59
CA GLN A 393 14.18 27.54 6.61
C GLN A 393 13.44 26.38 7.30
N TYR A 394 12.47 25.80 6.61
CA TYR A 394 11.78 24.61 7.11
C TYR A 394 12.82 23.51 7.43
N PRO A 395 12.72 22.82 8.58
CA PRO A 395 13.76 21.88 8.99
C PRO A 395 13.93 20.73 8.00
N ASN A 396 15.16 20.52 7.51
CA ASN A 396 15.46 19.51 6.49
C ASN A 396 15.35 18.05 6.96
N TYR A 397 15.30 17.82 8.28
CA TYR A 397 15.14 16.51 8.89
C TYR A 397 13.67 16.15 9.13
N LEU A 398 12.73 17.06 8.88
CA LEU A 398 11.30 16.80 8.92
C LEU A 398 10.72 16.87 7.51
N THR A 399 9.83 15.93 7.19
CA THR A 399 8.98 16.00 6.00
C THR A 399 7.69 16.70 6.35
N MET A 400 7.30 17.71 5.57
CA MET A 400 6.03 18.42 5.70
C MET A 400 4.85 17.43 5.70
N GLN A 401 3.82 17.66 6.53
CA GLN A 401 2.64 16.79 6.54
C GLN A 401 1.94 16.84 5.18
N THR A 402 1.34 15.73 4.77
CA THR A 402 0.57 15.63 3.52
C THR A 402 -0.51 16.72 3.47
N ALA A 403 -1.25 16.93 4.57
CA ALA A 403 -2.27 17.97 4.69
C ALA A 403 -1.71 19.39 4.45
N THR A 404 -0.58 19.71 5.10
CA THR A 404 0.12 20.99 4.93
C THR A 404 0.58 21.17 3.47
N ASN A 405 1.15 20.12 2.87
CA ASN A 405 1.64 20.16 1.50
C ASN A 405 0.49 20.37 0.50
N ILE A 406 -0.58 19.59 0.59
CA ILE A 406 -1.78 19.77 -0.24
C ILE A 406 -2.35 21.18 -0.04
N PHE A 407 -2.46 21.65 1.20
CA PHE A 407 -3.01 22.97 1.47
C PHE A 407 -2.16 24.09 0.87
N PHE A 408 -0.87 24.15 1.17
CA PHE A 408 -0.03 25.27 0.74
C PHE A 408 0.44 25.18 -0.70
N GLU A 409 0.87 24.01 -1.18
CA GLU A 409 1.41 23.88 -2.52
C GLU A 409 0.33 23.72 -3.58
N GLU A 410 -0.76 23.00 -3.26
CA GLU A 410 -1.79 22.65 -4.25
C GLU A 410 -3.02 23.58 -4.15
N LEU A 411 -3.57 23.81 -2.95
CA LEU A 411 -4.79 24.61 -2.76
C LEU A 411 -4.53 26.11 -2.87
N VAL A 412 -3.77 26.68 -1.93
CA VAL A 412 -3.53 28.14 -1.90
C VAL A 412 -2.34 28.59 -2.76
N LYS A 413 -1.52 27.64 -3.23
CA LYS A 413 -0.31 27.88 -4.05
C LYS A 413 0.70 28.84 -3.42
N GLN A 414 0.82 28.82 -2.10
CA GLN A 414 1.76 29.63 -1.34
C GLN A 414 2.97 28.83 -0.87
N LYS A 415 3.99 28.72 -1.73
CA LYS A 415 5.20 27.93 -1.42
C LYS A 415 6.06 28.48 -0.29
N ASN A 416 6.04 29.81 -0.12
CA ASN A 416 6.78 30.50 0.93
C ASN A 416 5.94 30.75 2.20
N TRP A 417 4.86 29.98 2.43
CA TRP A 417 3.98 30.13 3.59
C TRP A 417 4.73 30.17 4.93
N PHE A 418 5.84 29.43 5.04
CA PHE A 418 6.64 29.36 6.26
C PHE A 418 7.34 30.69 6.59
N GLU A 419 7.60 31.52 5.58
CA GLU A 419 8.27 32.82 5.71
C GLU A 419 7.31 34.00 5.79
N MET A 420 6.00 33.73 5.67
CA MET A 420 4.97 34.76 5.67
C MET A 420 4.36 34.92 7.06
N LEU A 421 3.99 36.16 7.39
CA LEU A 421 3.20 36.39 8.59
C LEU A 421 1.81 35.84 8.33
N ILE A 422 1.21 35.22 9.33
CA ILE A 422 -0.21 34.87 9.29
C ILE A 422 -0.99 36.14 9.62
N THR A 423 -0.88 37.16 8.76
CA THR A 423 -1.93 38.17 8.67
C THR A 423 -3.14 37.52 8.03
N THR A 424 -4.32 38.10 8.24
CA THR A 424 -5.44 37.97 7.30
C THR A 424 -4.84 37.93 5.90
N ILE A 425 -4.92 36.79 5.22
CA ILE A 425 -4.41 36.68 3.88
C ILE A 425 -5.24 37.70 3.13
N GLU A 426 -4.64 38.81 2.70
CA GLU A 426 -5.12 39.45 1.49
C GLU A 426 -4.71 38.49 0.39
N ILE A 427 -5.51 37.44 0.16
CA ILE A 427 -5.65 36.97 -1.22
C ILE A 427 -6.18 38.23 -1.84
N ASP A 428 -5.31 38.93 -2.60
CA ASP A 428 -5.51 40.31 -3.03
C ASP A 428 -7.01 40.49 -3.24
N GLU A 429 -7.65 41.42 -2.53
CA GLU A 429 -9.09 41.62 -2.69
C GLU A 429 -9.43 41.78 -4.19
N LYS A 430 -8.43 42.17 -5.01
CA LYS A 430 -8.44 42.13 -6.47
C LYS A 430 -8.39 40.74 -7.09
N VAL A 431 -7.70 39.73 -6.58
CA VAL A 431 -7.77 38.33 -7.06
C VAL A 431 -9.14 37.73 -6.75
N LEU A 432 -9.70 37.94 -5.55
CA LEU A 432 -11.06 37.50 -5.23
C LEU A 432 -12.13 38.32 -5.94
N SER A 433 -11.97 39.65 -6.08
CA SER A 433 -12.88 40.48 -6.89
C SER A 433 -12.73 40.20 -8.37
N TYR A 434 -11.54 39.85 -8.87
CA TYR A 434 -11.30 39.45 -10.26
C TYR A 434 -11.91 38.07 -10.54
N ILE A 435 -11.80 37.11 -9.62
CA ILE A 435 -12.48 35.81 -9.70
C ILE A 435 -14.01 36.00 -9.64
N ASN A 436 -14.51 36.90 -8.80
CA ASN A 436 -15.94 37.21 -8.69
C ASN A 436 -16.48 38.07 -9.87
N GLU A 437 -15.72 39.04 -10.40
CA GLU A 437 -16.07 39.86 -11.57
C GLU A 437 -16.03 39.03 -12.86
N LEU A 438 -15.02 38.17 -13.02
CA LEU A 438 -14.96 37.20 -14.12
C LEU A 438 -16.17 36.27 -14.09
N SER A 439 -16.60 35.83 -12.92
CA SER A 439 -17.76 34.92 -12.79
C SER A 439 -19.10 35.64 -12.95
N GLY A 440 -19.15 36.96 -12.72
CA GLY A 440 -20.33 37.80 -12.92
C GLY A 440 -20.48 38.35 -14.35
N HIS A 441 -19.44 38.28 -15.18
CA HIS A 441 -19.44 38.77 -16.57
C HIS A 441 -19.11 37.70 -17.62
N VAL A 442 -18.93 36.44 -17.22
CA VAL A 442 -19.00 35.33 -18.17
C VAL A 442 -20.48 35.04 -18.41
N GLU A 443 -21.05 35.69 -19.42
CA GLU A 443 -22.14 35.05 -20.16
C GLU A 443 -21.54 33.76 -20.72
N VAL A 444 -21.88 32.62 -20.09
CA VAL A 444 -21.51 31.30 -20.57
C VAL A 444 -22.30 31.09 -21.86
N PHE A 445 -21.75 31.54 -22.98
CA PHE A 445 -22.35 31.31 -24.29
C PHE A 445 -22.23 29.83 -24.62
N THR A 446 -23.34 29.12 -24.42
CA THR A 446 -23.50 27.69 -24.74
C THR A 446 -24.08 27.47 -26.13
N ASP A 447 -24.55 28.52 -26.81
CA ASP A 447 -25.27 28.40 -28.07
C ASP A 447 -24.39 28.75 -29.29
N LEU A 448 -24.07 27.74 -30.10
CA LEU A 448 -23.39 27.88 -31.38
C LEU A 448 -24.25 28.59 -32.44
N HIS A 449 -25.56 28.79 -32.23
CA HIS A 449 -26.42 29.49 -33.18
C HIS A 449 -26.05 30.95 -33.37
N GLU A 450 -25.53 31.62 -32.33
CA GLU A 450 -25.10 33.02 -32.39
C GLU A 450 -23.93 33.25 -33.37
N TYR A 451 -23.21 32.18 -33.72
CA TYR A 451 -22.06 32.20 -34.61
C TYR A 451 -22.23 31.32 -35.86
N SER A 452 -23.48 30.92 -36.17
CA SER A 452 -23.82 30.24 -37.44
C SER A 452 -23.35 31.03 -38.66
N PHE A 453 -23.40 32.37 -38.60
CA PHE A 453 -22.89 33.26 -39.64
C PHE A 453 -21.37 33.12 -39.87
N LEU A 454 -20.57 32.71 -38.88
CA LEU A 454 -19.12 32.49 -39.06
C LEU A 454 -18.84 31.28 -39.94
N ILE A 455 -19.74 30.29 -39.89
CA ILE A 455 -19.64 29.02 -40.61
C ILE A 455 -20.18 29.20 -42.05
N ASP A 456 -21.24 30.00 -42.22
CA ASP A 456 -21.93 30.17 -43.50
C ASP A 456 -21.21 31.11 -44.50
N ASN A 457 -20.27 31.95 -44.05
CA ASN A 457 -19.63 32.99 -44.88
C ASN A 457 -18.18 32.70 -45.32
N ASN A 458 -17.72 31.44 -45.22
CA ASN A 458 -16.39 31.01 -45.65
C ASN A 458 -15.24 31.85 -45.06
N ILE A 459 -15.32 32.06 -43.74
CA ILE A 459 -14.46 32.96 -42.98
C ILE A 459 -13.11 32.27 -42.72
N GLY A 460 -12.01 32.98 -42.96
CA GLY A 460 -10.66 32.46 -42.72
C GLY A 460 -10.43 32.20 -41.24
N TYR A 461 -9.86 31.05 -40.88
CA TYR A 461 -9.53 30.74 -39.49
C TYR A 461 -8.16 30.08 -39.37
N ARG A 462 -7.57 30.20 -38.19
CA ARG A 462 -6.36 29.46 -37.80
C ARG A 462 -6.43 29.05 -36.35
N ILE A 463 -5.71 27.98 -36.03
CA ILE A 463 -5.61 27.46 -34.68
C ILE A 463 -4.24 27.87 -34.16
N GLU A 464 -4.25 28.64 -33.09
CA GLU A 464 -3.07 29.10 -32.38
C GLU A 464 -2.94 28.32 -31.05
N SER A 465 -1.81 28.47 -30.37
CA SER A 465 -1.61 27.82 -29.05
C SER A 465 -2.54 28.39 -27.97
N GLU A 466 -3.07 29.57 -28.25
CA GLU A 466 -3.93 30.38 -27.42
C GLU A 466 -5.43 30.11 -27.67
N GLY A 467 -5.80 29.44 -28.76
CA GLY A 467 -7.21 29.24 -29.13
C GLY A 467 -7.42 29.27 -30.65
N VAL A 468 -8.63 29.59 -31.08
CA VAL A 468 -8.98 29.69 -32.50
C VAL A 468 -9.14 31.15 -32.88
N VAL A 469 -8.41 31.59 -33.88
CA VAL A 469 -8.56 32.93 -34.45
C VAL A 469 -9.41 32.85 -35.70
N VAL A 470 -10.49 33.62 -35.74
CA VAL A 470 -11.40 33.72 -36.88
C VAL A 470 -11.33 35.13 -37.44
N ASP A 471 -11.00 35.27 -38.72
CA ASP A 471 -10.87 36.54 -39.44
C ASP A 471 -12.12 36.82 -40.26
N ASP A 472 -13.00 37.68 -39.74
CA ASP A 472 -14.25 38.07 -40.41
C ASP A 472 -14.07 39.01 -41.61
N GLY A 473 -12.81 39.29 -42.00
CA GLY A 473 -12.43 40.21 -43.07
C GLY A 473 -12.30 41.65 -42.61
N VAL A 474 -12.66 41.96 -41.35
CA VAL A 474 -12.53 43.29 -40.73
C VAL A 474 -11.67 43.22 -39.47
N ASN A 475 -11.85 42.19 -38.64
CA ASN A 475 -11.08 41.94 -37.42
C ASN A 475 -10.76 40.45 -37.27
N GLU A 476 -9.62 40.18 -36.64
CA GLU A 476 -9.24 38.83 -36.20
C GLU A 476 -9.71 38.61 -34.77
N TRP A 477 -10.64 37.68 -34.56
CA TRP A 477 -11.24 37.38 -33.27
C TRP A 477 -10.67 36.11 -32.66
N LEU A 478 -10.11 36.21 -31.45
CA LEU A 478 -9.65 35.05 -30.70
C LEU A 478 -10.79 34.44 -29.86
N PHE A 479 -11.12 33.20 -30.17
CA PHE A 479 -11.96 32.30 -29.38
C PHE A 479 -11.05 31.41 -28.53
N THR A 480 -10.97 31.71 -27.24
CA THR A 480 -10.05 31.05 -26.31
C THR A 480 -10.78 30.58 -25.05
N ASP A 481 -10.22 29.56 -24.40
CA ASP A 481 -10.78 29.05 -23.15
C ASP A 481 -10.43 29.96 -21.98
N ILE A 482 -11.22 29.87 -20.92
CA ILE A 482 -11.05 30.69 -19.73
C ILE A 482 -9.64 30.55 -19.13
N ALA A 483 -9.05 29.34 -19.11
CA ALA A 483 -7.72 29.12 -18.53
C ALA A 483 -6.60 29.72 -19.40
N THR A 484 -6.76 29.70 -20.72
CA THR A 484 -5.82 30.24 -21.69
C THR A 484 -5.91 31.77 -21.78
N LEU A 485 -7.11 32.34 -21.75
CA LEU A 485 -7.29 33.80 -21.62
C LEU A 485 -6.67 34.33 -20.32
N LYS A 486 -6.85 33.60 -19.20
CA LYS A 486 -6.22 33.93 -17.92
C LYS A 486 -4.69 33.95 -18.03
N ARG A 487 -4.10 33.00 -18.73
CA ARG A 487 -2.65 32.92 -18.98
C ARG A 487 -2.14 34.14 -19.76
N LEU A 488 -2.87 34.52 -20.81
CA LEU A 488 -2.55 35.69 -21.64
C LEU A 488 -2.65 37.00 -20.88
N ALA A 489 -3.69 37.18 -20.06
CA ALA A 489 -3.86 38.38 -19.24
C ALA A 489 -2.73 38.54 -18.20
N ILE A 490 -2.33 37.44 -17.57
CA ILE A 490 -1.20 37.41 -16.61
C ILE A 490 0.12 37.72 -17.30
N GLN A 491 0.38 37.14 -18.47
CA GLN A 491 1.60 37.39 -19.26
C GLN A 491 1.72 38.85 -19.70
N ASN A 492 0.60 39.55 -19.89
CA ASN A 492 0.55 40.95 -20.28
C ASN A 492 0.39 41.93 -19.10
N GLY A 493 0.48 41.46 -17.84
CA GLY A 493 0.53 42.32 -16.66
C GLY A 493 -0.79 43.00 -16.27
N PHE A 494 -1.93 42.51 -16.76
CA PHE A 494 -3.25 43.05 -16.41
C PHE A 494 -3.72 42.56 -15.03
N THR A 495 -4.34 43.46 -14.25
CA THR A 495 -4.77 43.21 -12.85
C THR A 495 -6.26 43.55 -12.59
N LYS A 496 -7.02 43.95 -13.62
CA LYS A 496 -8.48 44.16 -13.63
C LYS A 496 -9.03 43.89 -15.04
N LEU A 497 -10.32 43.54 -15.16
CA LEU A 497 -11.01 43.28 -16.44
C LEU A 497 -11.92 44.44 -16.91
N SER A 498 -11.80 45.62 -16.30
CA SER A 498 -12.38 46.89 -16.75
C SER A 498 -11.23 47.86 -17.02
N ASP A 499 -10.99 48.45 -18.19
CA ASP A 499 -11.79 48.67 -19.39
C ASP A 499 -10.89 48.46 -20.65
N ASP A 500 -11.48 47.98 -21.75
CA ASP A 500 -10.85 47.58 -23.03
C ASP A 500 -10.04 46.27 -23.02
N THR A 501 -10.72 45.13 -23.20
CA THR A 501 -10.10 43.86 -23.65
C THR A 501 -9.38 43.98 -25.01
N ASN A 502 -9.59 45.09 -25.73
CA ASN A 502 -8.90 45.49 -26.95
C ASN A 502 -7.45 45.97 -26.73
N LYS A 503 -6.94 46.01 -25.48
CA LYS A 503 -5.58 46.49 -25.16
C LYS A 503 -4.57 45.41 -24.78
N LEU A 504 -4.94 44.12 -24.82
CA LEU A 504 -3.95 43.06 -24.74
C LEU A 504 -3.02 43.18 -25.96
N ASP A 505 -1.70 43.11 -25.76
CA ASP A 505 -0.70 43.19 -26.84
C ASP A 505 -0.63 41.85 -27.60
N VAL A 506 -1.79 41.41 -28.08
CA VAL A 506 -1.99 40.27 -28.97
C VAL A 506 -2.52 40.84 -30.28
N CYS A 507 -2.12 40.22 -31.40
CA CYS A 507 -2.53 40.67 -32.75
C CYS A 507 -4.04 40.52 -33.02
N TYR A 508 -4.85 40.12 -32.04
CA TYR A 508 -6.25 39.68 -32.19
C TYR A 508 -7.16 40.38 -31.17
N SER A 509 -8.40 40.64 -31.57
CA SER A 509 -9.45 41.15 -30.69
C SER A 509 -10.09 40.01 -29.89
N ILE A 510 -10.34 40.23 -28.60
CA ILE A 510 -10.94 39.20 -27.72
C ILE A 510 -12.36 39.61 -27.35
N LYS A 511 -13.32 38.80 -27.83
CA LYS A 511 -14.75 39.05 -27.63
C LYS A 511 -15.28 38.42 -26.34
N GLY A 512 -14.67 37.34 -25.86
CA GLY A 512 -15.10 36.63 -24.66
C GLY A 512 -14.23 35.39 -24.36
N ALA A 513 -14.63 34.65 -23.33
CA ALA A 513 -14.01 33.39 -22.93
C ALA A 513 -15.03 32.25 -23.01
N TYR A 514 -14.60 31.10 -23.55
CA TYR A 514 -15.50 30.00 -23.88
C TYR A 514 -15.14 28.71 -23.13
N GLU A 515 -16.09 27.78 -23.02
CA GLU A 515 -15.78 26.44 -22.53
C GLU A 515 -14.90 25.70 -23.55
N THR A 516 -13.99 24.86 -23.05
CA THR A 516 -13.13 24.04 -23.92
C THR A 516 -13.94 23.18 -24.88
N GLY A 517 -15.08 22.63 -24.44
CA GLY A 517 -16.00 21.88 -25.30
C GLY A 517 -16.59 22.70 -26.45
N PHE A 518 -16.91 23.98 -26.21
CA PHE A 518 -17.37 24.90 -27.24
C PHE A 518 -16.29 25.16 -28.29
N ILE A 519 -15.05 25.41 -27.85
CA ILE A 519 -13.92 25.68 -28.75
C ILE A 519 -13.62 24.47 -29.62
N LEU A 520 -13.62 23.26 -29.03
CA LEU A 520 -13.45 22.03 -29.77
C LEU A 520 -14.58 21.83 -30.80
N GLY A 521 -15.84 22.08 -30.42
CA GLY A 521 -16.98 22.02 -31.34
C GLY A 521 -16.91 23.07 -32.47
N LEU A 522 -16.40 24.27 -32.17
CA LEU A 522 -16.16 25.32 -33.17
C LEU A 522 -15.06 24.90 -34.16
N ILE A 523 -13.95 24.33 -33.66
CA ILE A 523 -12.87 23.79 -34.50
C ILE A 523 -13.40 22.71 -35.43
N GLU A 524 -14.21 21.78 -34.93
CA GLU A 524 -14.80 20.70 -35.73
C GLU A 524 -15.70 21.24 -36.85
N LYS A 525 -16.56 22.23 -36.54
CA LYS A 525 -17.44 22.85 -37.53
C LYS A 525 -16.69 23.67 -38.58
N LEU A 526 -15.69 24.45 -38.18
CA LEU A 526 -14.83 25.21 -39.12
C LEU A 526 -14.02 24.28 -40.04
N LYS A 527 -13.54 23.14 -39.52
CA LYS A 527 -12.90 22.09 -40.32
C LYS A 527 -13.89 21.47 -41.32
N ALA A 528 -15.11 21.17 -40.89
CA ALA A 528 -16.13 20.60 -41.77
C ALA A 528 -16.54 21.57 -42.89
N ALA A 529 -16.65 22.87 -42.60
CA ALA A 529 -17.00 23.90 -43.58
C ALA A 529 -15.88 24.19 -44.60
N SER A 530 -14.60 24.12 -44.18
CA SER A 530 -13.45 24.33 -45.08
C SER A 530 -13.14 23.14 -46.01
N THR A 531 -13.86 22.02 -45.87
CA THR A 531 -13.73 20.84 -46.75
C THR A 531 -14.79 20.82 -47.87
N GLN A 532 -15.71 21.80 -47.91
CA GLN A 532 -16.64 22.08 -49.02
C GLN A 532 -16.11 23.19 -49.91
#